data_AF-A0A3D1Q7H0-F1
#
_entry.id   AF-A0A3D1Q7H0-F1
#
_cell.length_a   1.000
_cell.length_b   1.000
_cell.length_c   1.000
_cell.angle_alpha   90.00
_cell.angle_beta   90.00
_cell.angle_gamma   90.00
#
_symmetry.space_group_name_H-M   'P 1'
#
loop_
_entity.id
_entity.type
_entity.pdbx_description
1 polymer ?
#
loop_
_entity_poly.entity_id
_entity_poly.type
_entity_poly.pdbx_seq_one_letter_code
_entity_poly.pdbx_strand_id
1 'polypeptide(L)'
;AFCSTLLINFIIDIFEETAWRGYLTSQLIKLDLDDWKLYLIVGCVWTAWHVPYYLVFLPEADIQSVMPVSRAVYVLVAFTTFLSWTVMFTELFRVTKSVWPCVILHAVEDSLINLLVISDYISIAAGKEILVSPINGVFASLLYLAVGLGIRAYRRQADQKIDMAGYIIDAKV
;
A
#
# COMPACT_ATOMS: atom_id res chain seq x y z
N ALA A 1 20.89 -15.34 -2.20
CA ALA A 1 19.78 -15.01 -1.28
C ALA A 1 18.92 -13.89 -1.87
N PHE A 2 19.41 -12.64 -1.92
CA PHE A 2 18.66 -11.48 -2.45
C PHE A 2 17.95 -11.72 -3.80
N CYS A 3 18.67 -12.15 -4.84
CA CYS A 3 18.06 -12.33 -6.18
C CYS A 3 16.94 -13.39 -6.20
N SER A 4 17.02 -14.41 -5.34
CA SER A 4 16.01 -15.46 -5.24
C SER A 4 14.77 -14.94 -4.51
N THR A 5 14.95 -14.21 -3.40
CA THR A 5 13.87 -13.53 -2.68
C THR A 5 13.17 -12.50 -3.56
N LEU A 6 13.94 -11.69 -4.29
CA LEU A 6 13.43 -10.72 -5.24
C LEU A 6 12.55 -11.36 -6.31
N LEU A 7 13.00 -12.45 -6.91
CA LEU A 7 12.22 -13.12 -7.96
C LEU A 7 10.92 -13.72 -7.41
N ILE A 8 10.97 -14.35 -6.23
CA ILE A 8 9.80 -14.98 -5.61
C ILE A 8 8.77 -13.93 -5.22
N ASN A 9 9.18 -12.88 -4.49
CA ASN A 9 8.28 -11.82 -4.06
C ASN A 9 7.72 -11.07 -5.26
N PHE A 10 8.54 -10.73 -6.25
CA PHE A 10 8.05 -10.10 -7.49
C PHE A 10 6.95 -10.92 -8.19
N ILE A 11 7.05 -12.25 -8.20
CA ILE A 11 6.00 -13.12 -8.75
C ILE A 11 4.74 -13.04 -7.88
N ILE A 12 4.87 -13.12 -6.56
CA ILE A 12 3.75 -12.99 -5.61
C ILE A 12 3.05 -11.64 -5.80
N ASP A 13 3.82 -10.56 -5.89
CA ASP A 13 3.33 -9.19 -6.06
C ASP A 13 2.56 -8.99 -7.35
N ILE A 14 2.94 -9.68 -8.44
CA ILE A 14 2.14 -9.67 -9.67
C ILE A 14 0.73 -10.19 -9.38
N PHE A 15 0.60 -11.31 -8.66
CA PHE A 15 -0.71 -11.88 -8.33
C PHE A 15 -1.48 -11.00 -7.35
N GLU A 16 -0.81 -10.51 -6.31
CA GLU A 16 -1.41 -9.62 -5.32
C GLU A 16 -1.95 -8.35 -5.97
N GLU A 17 -1.12 -7.61 -6.71
CA GLU A 17 -1.53 -6.33 -7.29
C GLU A 17 -2.56 -6.51 -8.42
N THR A 18 -2.53 -7.64 -9.13
CA THR A 18 -3.58 -8.01 -10.07
C THR A 18 -4.91 -8.24 -9.35
N ALA A 19 -4.90 -8.92 -8.20
CA ALA A 19 -6.12 -9.13 -7.41
C ALA A 19 -6.61 -7.83 -6.75
N TRP A 20 -5.73 -7.08 -6.10
CA TRP A 20 -6.07 -5.87 -5.36
C TRP A 20 -6.44 -4.69 -6.26
N ARG A 21 -5.56 -4.33 -7.21
CA ARG A 21 -5.74 -3.14 -8.06
C ARG A 21 -6.45 -3.53 -9.36
N GLY A 22 -6.01 -4.63 -9.98
CA GLY A 22 -6.57 -5.11 -11.25
C GLY A 22 -8.03 -5.55 -11.14
N TYR A 23 -8.42 -6.22 -10.05
CA TYR A 23 -9.78 -6.73 -9.86
C TYR A 23 -10.58 -5.97 -8.79
N LEU A 24 -10.19 -6.04 -7.51
CA LEU A 24 -11.00 -5.50 -6.41
C LEU A 24 -11.23 -3.99 -6.58
N THR A 25 -10.16 -3.22 -6.74
CA THR A 25 -10.23 -1.77 -6.89
C THR A 25 -10.98 -1.39 -8.16
N SER A 26 -10.70 -2.04 -9.30
CA SER A 26 -11.39 -1.77 -10.56
C SER A 26 -12.89 -2.03 -10.48
N GLN A 27 -13.31 -3.02 -9.71
CA GLN A 27 -14.73 -3.30 -9.50
C GLN A 27 -15.39 -2.32 -8.53
N LEU A 28 -14.71 -1.93 -7.45
CA LEU A 28 -15.21 -0.92 -6.51
C LEU A 28 -15.37 0.46 -7.14
N ILE A 29 -14.48 0.84 -8.08
CA ILE A 29 -14.61 2.10 -8.84
C ILE A 29 -15.91 2.14 -9.64
N LYS A 30 -16.38 1.02 -10.20
CA LYS A 30 -17.62 0.96 -10.98
C LYS A 30 -18.88 1.17 -10.13
N LEU A 31 -18.77 1.04 -8.81
CA LEU A 31 -19.87 1.26 -7.87
C LEU A 31 -20.04 2.74 -7.47
N ASP A 32 -19.26 3.65 -8.08
CA ASP A 32 -19.29 5.10 -7.82
C ASP A 32 -19.19 5.44 -6.32
N LEU A 33 -18.32 4.71 -5.61
CA LEU A 33 -18.06 4.95 -4.21
C LEU A 33 -17.19 6.19 -4.03
N ASP A 34 -17.44 6.93 -2.95
CA ASP A 34 -16.50 7.95 -2.49
C ASP A 34 -15.12 7.35 -2.24
N ASP A 35 -14.08 8.11 -2.60
CA ASP A 35 -12.68 7.68 -2.53
C ASP A 35 -12.32 7.10 -1.16
N TRP A 36 -12.79 7.71 -0.06
CA TRP A 36 -12.45 7.26 1.29
C TRP A 36 -13.07 5.91 1.63
N LYS A 37 -14.30 5.66 1.18
CA LYS A 37 -14.95 4.35 1.35
C LYS A 37 -14.20 3.29 0.56
N LEU A 38 -13.79 3.61 -0.66
CA LEU A 38 -13.01 2.70 -1.50
C LEU A 38 -11.68 2.34 -0.82
N TYR A 39 -10.92 3.33 -0.33
CA TYR A 39 -9.66 3.07 0.37
C TYR A 39 -9.86 2.21 1.63
N LEU A 40 -10.90 2.50 2.42
CA LEU A 40 -11.19 1.75 3.63
C LEU A 40 -11.53 0.28 3.30
N ILE A 41 -12.37 0.04 2.29
CA ILE A 41 -12.73 -1.33 1.88
C ILE A 41 -11.49 -2.09 1.44
N VAL A 42 -10.69 -1.53 0.53
CA VAL A 42 -9.49 -2.20 0.02
C VAL A 42 -8.49 -2.47 1.16
N GLY A 43 -8.23 -1.49 2.02
CA GLY A 43 -7.31 -1.66 3.15
C GLY A 43 -7.79 -2.70 4.17
N CYS A 44 -9.09 -2.76 4.46
CA CYS A 44 -9.68 -3.78 5.33
C CYS A 44 -9.55 -5.19 4.73
N VAL A 45 -9.87 -5.36 3.44
CA VAL A 45 -9.77 -6.67 2.77
C VAL A 45 -8.31 -7.12 2.72
N TRP A 46 -7.39 -6.23 2.38
CA TRP A 46 -5.97 -6.55 2.27
C TRP A 46 -5.35 -6.91 3.63
N THR A 47 -5.75 -6.19 4.69
CA THR A 47 -5.34 -6.54 6.06
C THR A 47 -5.92 -7.87 6.50
N ALA A 48 -7.22 -8.12 6.26
CA ALA A 48 -7.87 -9.38 6.60
C ALA A 48 -7.21 -10.58 5.92
N TRP A 49 -6.72 -10.40 4.68
CA TRP A 49 -5.93 -11.40 3.97
C TRP A 49 -4.62 -11.76 4.71
N HIS A 50 -3.97 -10.77 5.36
CA HIS A 50 -2.70 -10.96 6.07
C HIS A 50 -2.85 -11.44 7.52
N VAL A 51 -4.04 -11.34 8.12
CA VAL A 51 -4.27 -11.73 9.53
C VAL A 51 -3.81 -13.18 9.83
N PRO A 52 -4.16 -14.21 9.03
CA PRO A 52 -3.70 -15.57 9.30
C PRO A 52 -2.18 -15.70 9.24
N TYR A 53 -1.54 -14.99 8.31
CA TYR A 53 -0.08 -14.97 8.18
C TYR A 53 0.57 -14.40 9.43
N TYR A 54 0.18 -13.21 9.89
CA TYR A 54 0.76 -12.58 11.07
C TYR A 54 0.48 -13.34 12.37
N LEU A 55 -0.71 -13.93 12.51
CA LEU A 55 -1.08 -14.63 13.74
C LEU A 55 -0.48 -16.04 13.83
N VAL A 56 -0.29 -16.75 12.72
CA VAL A 56 0.04 -18.18 12.72
C VAL A 56 1.36 -18.51 12.04
N PHE A 57 1.62 -17.93 10.87
CA PHE A 57 2.71 -18.40 10.00
C PHE A 57 4.00 -17.59 10.11
N LEU A 58 3.91 -16.29 10.40
CA LEU A 58 5.07 -15.42 10.52
C LEU A 58 5.88 -15.79 11.78
N PRO A 59 7.18 -16.12 11.66
CA PRO A 59 8.03 -16.43 12.81
C PRO A 59 8.08 -15.28 13.80
N GLU A 60 8.08 -15.62 15.10
CA GLU A 60 8.13 -14.61 16.15
C GLU A 60 9.40 -13.75 16.05
N ALA A 61 10.53 -14.34 15.69
CA ALA A 61 11.80 -13.63 15.54
C ALA A 61 11.72 -12.50 14.50
N ASP A 62 11.01 -12.73 13.39
CA ASP A 62 10.85 -11.74 12.31
C ASP A 62 9.90 -10.61 12.73
N ILE A 63 8.88 -10.92 13.53
CA ILE A 63 8.03 -9.88 14.13
C ILE A 63 8.87 -9.02 15.06
N GLN A 64 9.64 -9.64 15.96
CA GLN A 64 10.46 -8.93 16.94
C GLN A 64 11.58 -8.10 16.30
N SER A 65 12.12 -8.51 15.14
CA SER A 65 13.13 -7.73 14.41
C SER A 65 12.55 -6.48 13.76
N VAL A 66 11.31 -6.55 13.27
CA VAL A 66 10.61 -5.39 12.68
C VAL A 66 10.07 -4.46 13.78
N MET A 67 9.42 -5.04 14.79
CA MET A 67 8.84 -4.31 15.91
C MET A 67 8.61 -5.23 17.13
N PRO A 68 9.18 -4.91 18.30
CA PRO A 68 9.10 -5.78 19.48
C PRO A 68 7.75 -5.67 20.21
N VAL A 69 6.69 -6.13 19.56
CA VAL A 69 5.29 -6.09 20.04
C VAL A 69 4.64 -7.47 19.94
N SER A 70 3.46 -7.64 20.57
CA SER A 70 2.69 -8.87 20.41
C SER A 70 2.09 -8.97 19.00
N ARG A 71 1.82 -10.20 18.55
CA ARG A 71 1.18 -10.47 17.24
C ARG A 71 -0.12 -9.68 17.03
N ALA A 72 -0.94 -9.55 18.06
CA ALA A 72 -2.19 -8.79 17.98
C ALA A 72 -1.95 -7.29 17.77
N VAL A 73 -0.95 -6.71 18.45
CA VAL A 73 -0.57 -5.31 18.26
C VAL A 73 0.06 -5.13 16.88
N TYR A 74 0.87 -6.08 16.42
CA TYR A 74 1.46 -6.05 15.08
C TYR A 74 0.40 -5.99 13.98
N VAL A 75 -0.68 -6.77 14.08
CA VAL A 75 -1.82 -6.69 13.14
C VAL A 75 -2.46 -5.30 13.12
N LEU A 76 -2.62 -4.65 14.28
CA LEU A 76 -3.17 -3.29 14.36
C LEU A 76 -2.24 -2.26 13.72
N VAL A 77 -0.93 -2.40 13.92
CA VAL A 77 0.06 -1.53 13.27
C VAL A 77 0.05 -1.75 11.76
N ALA A 78 0.10 -3.01 11.31
CA ALA A 78 0.05 -3.37 9.90
C ALA A 78 -1.23 -2.83 9.21
N PHE A 79 -2.38 -2.85 9.89
CA PHE A 79 -3.60 -2.23 9.38
C PHE A 79 -3.41 -0.74 9.05
N THR A 80 -2.74 0.02 9.94
CA THR A 80 -2.46 1.45 9.69
C THR A 80 -1.50 1.67 8.53
N THR A 81 -0.49 0.81 8.38
CA THR A 81 0.42 0.80 7.24
C THR A 81 -0.34 0.53 5.94
N PHE A 82 -1.15 -0.54 5.91
CA PHE A 82 -1.90 -0.96 4.74
C PHE A 82 -2.94 0.07 4.31
N LEU A 83 -3.60 0.73 5.26
CA LEU A 83 -4.49 1.85 4.93
C LEU A 83 -3.73 2.99 4.24
N SER A 84 -2.56 3.35 4.76
CA SER A 84 -1.73 4.42 4.19
C SER A 84 -1.25 4.06 2.78
N TRP A 85 -0.82 2.81 2.58
CA TRP A 85 -0.43 2.27 1.28
C TRP A 85 -1.59 2.23 0.29
N THR A 86 -2.76 1.81 0.74
CA THR A 86 -3.95 1.65 -0.10
C THR A 86 -4.32 2.97 -0.78
N VAL A 87 -4.23 4.11 -0.07
CA VAL A 87 -4.48 5.44 -0.66
C VAL A 87 -3.53 5.68 -1.82
N MET A 88 -2.22 5.51 -1.60
CA MET A 88 -1.21 5.75 -2.62
C MET A 88 -1.36 4.83 -3.82
N PHE A 89 -1.46 3.53 -3.60
CA PHE A 89 -1.52 2.55 -4.67
C PHE A 89 -2.81 2.65 -5.49
N THR A 90 -3.94 2.89 -4.82
CA THR A 90 -5.21 3.11 -5.52
C THR A 90 -5.11 4.33 -6.44
N GLU A 91 -4.59 5.44 -5.95
CA GLU A 91 -4.50 6.65 -6.75
C GLU A 91 -3.46 6.53 -7.87
N LEU A 92 -2.35 5.83 -7.63
CA LEU A 92 -1.37 5.50 -8.66
C LEU A 92 -2.01 4.64 -9.75
N PHE A 93 -2.78 3.61 -9.39
CA PHE A 93 -3.55 2.79 -10.34
C PHE A 93 -4.57 3.63 -11.11
N ARG A 94 -5.30 4.54 -10.45
CA ARG A 94 -6.32 5.37 -11.10
C ARG A 94 -5.74 6.37 -12.08
N VAL A 95 -4.57 6.94 -11.79
CA VAL A 95 -3.89 7.89 -12.68
C VAL A 95 -3.20 7.17 -13.84
N THR A 96 -2.51 6.05 -13.57
CA THR A 96 -1.73 5.33 -14.59
C THR A 96 -2.52 4.32 -15.40
N LYS A 97 -3.70 3.92 -14.91
CA LYS A 97 -4.53 2.82 -15.45
C LYS A 97 -3.76 1.50 -15.60
N SER A 98 -2.74 1.30 -14.77
CA SER A 98 -1.82 0.18 -14.84
C SER A 98 -1.51 -0.37 -13.45
N VAL A 99 -1.41 -1.68 -13.33
CA VAL A 99 -1.00 -2.35 -12.08
C VAL A 99 0.53 -2.35 -11.90
N TRP A 100 1.30 -2.16 -12.98
CA TRP A 100 2.76 -2.29 -12.94
C TRP A 100 3.48 -1.34 -11.98
N PRO A 101 3.12 -0.05 -11.87
CA PRO A 101 3.73 0.84 -10.88
C PRO A 101 3.52 0.33 -9.45
N CYS A 102 2.37 -0.30 -9.19
CA CYS A 102 2.05 -0.89 -7.90
C CYS A 102 2.87 -2.17 -7.65
N VAL A 103 2.98 -3.06 -8.65
CA VAL A 103 3.80 -4.28 -8.59
C VAL A 103 5.26 -3.94 -8.28
N ILE A 104 5.83 -2.97 -8.98
CA ILE A 104 7.23 -2.56 -8.77
C ILE A 104 7.41 -2.01 -7.35
N LEU A 105 6.47 -1.18 -6.87
CA LEU A 105 6.57 -0.58 -5.55
C LEU A 105 6.42 -1.61 -4.43
N HIS A 106 5.50 -2.57 -4.59
CA HIS A 106 5.33 -3.69 -3.66
C HIS A 106 6.61 -4.54 -3.61
N ALA A 107 7.14 -4.93 -4.77
CA ALA A 107 8.36 -5.73 -4.86
C ALA A 107 9.59 -5.06 -4.26
N VAL A 108 9.72 -3.74 -4.38
CA VAL A 108 10.80 -3.00 -3.72
C VAL A 108 10.70 -3.12 -2.21
N GLU A 109 9.51 -2.99 -1.63
CA GLU A 109 9.37 -3.14 -0.18
C GLU A 109 9.65 -4.58 0.26
N ASP A 110 9.02 -5.55 -0.40
CA ASP A 110 9.09 -6.95 0.02
C ASP A 110 10.48 -7.55 -0.18
N SER A 111 11.18 -7.15 -1.22
CA SER A 111 12.45 -7.77 -1.61
C SER A 111 13.67 -7.00 -1.13
N LEU A 112 13.54 -5.68 -0.94
CA LEU A 112 14.65 -4.83 -0.51
C LEU A 112 14.46 -4.37 0.93
N ILE A 113 13.35 -3.71 1.26
CA ILE A 113 13.17 -3.10 2.58
C ILE A 113 13.04 -4.17 3.67
N ASN A 114 12.16 -5.15 3.48
CA ASN A 114 11.95 -6.25 4.44
C ASN A 114 13.26 -7.02 4.68
N LEU A 115 13.97 -7.35 3.61
CA LEU A 115 15.24 -8.08 3.72
C LEU A 115 16.33 -7.27 4.46
N LEU A 116 16.43 -5.95 4.23
CA LEU A 116 17.41 -5.09 4.89
C LEU A 116 17.15 -4.97 6.39
N VAL A 117 15.88 -4.92 6.81
CA VAL A 117 15.52 -4.86 8.24
C VAL A 117 15.73 -6.22 8.90
N ILE A 118 15.21 -7.30 8.32
CA ILE A 118 15.26 -8.64 8.91
C ILE A 118 16.70 -9.18 8.97
N SER A 119 17.56 -8.79 8.03
CA SER A 119 18.96 -9.21 8.01
C SER A 119 19.90 -8.28 8.81
N ASP A 120 19.36 -7.43 9.69
CA ASP A 120 20.10 -6.50 10.56
C ASP A 120 21.00 -5.48 9.82
N TYR A 121 20.77 -5.21 8.53
CA TYR A 121 21.48 -4.15 7.81
C TYR A 121 20.98 -2.74 8.20
N ILE A 122 19.74 -2.64 8.69
CA ILE A 122 19.17 -1.41 9.24
C ILE A 122 18.97 -1.60 10.74
N SER A 123 19.85 -1.01 11.54
CA SER A 123 19.70 -0.99 12.99
C SER A 123 18.83 0.20 13.43
N ILE A 124 17.74 -0.11 14.12
CA ILE A 124 16.86 0.89 14.72
C ILE A 124 17.10 0.92 16.23
N ALA A 125 17.19 2.13 16.80
CA ALA A 125 17.34 2.29 18.24
C ALA A 125 16.12 1.72 18.98
N ALA A 126 16.36 0.93 20.03
CA ALA A 126 15.33 0.29 20.82
C ALA A 126 14.26 1.29 21.30
N GLY A 127 12.99 0.96 21.08
CA GLY A 127 11.84 1.80 21.43
C GLY A 127 11.52 2.91 20.43
N LYS A 128 12.20 2.97 19.29
CA LYS A 128 11.90 3.91 18.19
C LYS A 128 11.26 3.24 16.97
N GLU A 129 11.14 1.92 16.97
CA GLU A 129 10.67 1.10 15.85
C GLU A 129 9.30 1.55 15.36
N ILE A 130 8.36 1.82 16.27
CA ILE A 130 7.02 2.30 15.91
C ILE A 130 7.03 3.65 15.18
N LEU A 131 8.06 4.48 15.39
CA LEU A 131 8.18 5.78 14.73
C LEU A 131 8.94 5.67 13.41
N VAL A 132 10.09 5.01 13.42
CA VAL A 132 11.09 5.10 12.34
C VAL A 132 11.24 3.82 11.51
N SER A 133 10.53 2.73 11.84
CA SER A 133 10.58 1.51 11.02
C SER A 133 10.22 1.83 9.57
N PRO A 134 11.06 1.46 8.59
CA PRO A 134 10.77 1.73 7.19
C PRO A 134 9.61 0.87 6.66
N ILE A 135 9.26 -0.21 7.38
CA ILE A 135 8.18 -1.15 7.03
C ILE A 135 6.86 -0.65 7.64
N ASN A 136 6.82 -0.53 8.97
CA ASN A 136 5.60 -0.31 9.76
C ASN A 136 5.65 0.94 10.64
N GLY A 137 6.63 1.82 10.43
CA GLY A 137 6.80 3.02 11.24
C GLY A 137 5.87 4.14 10.82
N VAL A 138 5.43 4.93 11.79
CA VAL A 138 4.53 6.07 11.59
C VAL A 138 5.06 7.05 10.53
N PHE A 139 6.36 7.35 10.51
CA PHE A 139 6.90 8.27 9.50
C PHE A 139 6.82 7.72 8.08
N ALA A 140 7.08 6.42 7.89
CA ALA A 140 6.93 5.77 6.60
C ALA A 140 5.46 5.79 6.16
N SER A 141 4.53 5.42 7.04
CA SER A 141 3.08 5.47 6.77
C SER A 141 2.61 6.88 6.41
N LEU A 142 3.06 7.90 7.14
CA LEU A 142 2.72 9.31 6.84
C LEU A 142 3.27 9.75 5.48
N LEU A 143 4.47 9.30 5.10
CA LEU A 143 5.02 9.59 3.78
C LEU A 143 4.17 8.96 2.67
N TYR A 144 3.82 7.67 2.79
CA TYR A 144 2.95 7.00 1.82
C TYR A 144 1.59 7.69 1.71
N LEU A 145 1.00 8.06 2.85
CA LEU A 145 -0.25 8.79 2.88
C LEU A 145 -0.12 10.17 2.23
N ALA A 146 0.93 10.93 2.52
CA ALA A 146 1.17 12.24 1.93
C ALA A 146 1.31 12.16 0.40
N VAL A 147 2.06 11.19 -0.10
CA VAL A 147 2.19 10.93 -1.55
C VAL A 147 0.84 10.56 -2.14
N GLY A 148 0.11 9.64 -1.51
CA GLY A 148 -1.21 9.22 -1.99
C GLY A 148 -2.22 10.36 -2.02
N LEU A 149 -2.25 11.22 -1.00
CA LEU A 149 -3.10 12.42 -0.98
C LEU A 149 -2.69 13.44 -2.04
N GLY A 150 -1.38 13.57 -2.31
CA GLY A 150 -0.87 14.38 -3.41
C GLY A 150 -1.36 13.90 -4.78
N ILE A 151 -1.26 12.59 -5.05
CA ILE A 151 -1.75 11.98 -6.29
C ILE A 151 -3.28 12.14 -6.38
N ARG A 152 -4.00 11.95 -5.28
CA ARG A 152 -5.44 12.17 -5.21
C ARG A 152 -5.82 13.59 -5.58
N ALA A 153 -5.14 14.58 -4.99
CA ALA A 153 -5.37 15.99 -5.28
C ALA A 153 -5.12 16.29 -6.76
N TYR A 154 -4.03 15.76 -7.31
CA TYR A 154 -3.71 15.87 -8.74
C TYR A 154 -4.82 15.27 -9.63
N ARG A 155 -5.27 14.05 -9.35
CA ARG A 155 -6.34 13.39 -10.10
C ARG A 155 -7.63 14.22 -10.06
N ARG A 156 -8.07 14.66 -8.88
CA ARG A 156 -9.31 15.43 -8.75
C ARG A 156 -9.26 16.77 -9.49
N GLN A 157 -8.11 17.43 -9.51
CA GLN A 157 -7.93 18.64 -10.31
C GLN A 157 -7.99 18.35 -11.81
N ALA A 158 -7.43 17.22 -12.26
CA ALA A 158 -7.51 16.80 -13.65
C ALA A 158 -8.96 16.48 -14.06
N ASP A 159 -9.69 15.73 -13.23
CA ASP A 159 -11.09 15.37 -13.47
C ASP A 159 -11.97 16.64 -13.59
N GLN A 160 -11.81 17.60 -12.66
CA GLN A 160 -12.56 18.88 -12.70
C GLN A 160 -12.30 19.71 -13.97
N LYS A 161 -11.06 19.70 -14.48
CA LYS A 161 -10.72 20.42 -15.72
C LYS A 161 -11.39 19.77 -16.93
N ILE A 162 -11.47 18.45 -16.95
CA ILE A 162 -12.14 17.69 -18.02
C ILE A 162 -13.63 18.00 -18.01
N ASP A 163 -14.28 17.95 -16.83
CA ASP A 163 -15.71 18.24 -16.69
C ASP A 163 -16.05 19.67 -17.15
N MET A 164 -15.23 20.66 -16.75
CA MET A 164 -15.41 22.05 -17.16
C MET A 164 -15.22 22.24 -18.67
N ALA A 165 -14.24 21.57 -19.28
CA ALA A 165 -14.03 21.62 -20.72
C ALA A 165 -15.21 21.01 -21.48
N GLY A 166 -15.76 19.89 -21.01
CA GLY A 166 -16.97 19.26 -21.56
C GLY A 166 -18.16 20.22 -21.52
N TYR A 167 -18.41 20.84 -20.36
CA TYR A 167 -19.49 21.83 -20.21
C TYR A 167 -19.36 23.02 -21.17
N ILE A 168 -18.14 23.54 -21.38
CA ILE A 168 -17.90 24.65 -22.32
C ILE A 168 -18.17 24.24 -23.77
N ILE A 169 -17.88 23.00 -24.14
CA ILE A 169 -18.15 22.48 -25.49
C ILE A 169 -19.67 22.34 -25.68
N ASP A 170 -20.37 21.72 -24.73
CA ASP A 170 -21.83 21.53 -24.80
C ASP A 170 -22.59 22.85 -24.82
N ALA A 171 -22.11 23.88 -24.10
CA ALA A 171 -22.72 25.21 -24.09
C ALA A 171 -22.53 26.01 -25.40
N LYS A 172 -21.69 25.55 -26.33
CA LYS A 172 -21.43 26.21 -27.63
C LYS A 172 -22.18 25.56 -28.80
N VAL A 173 -22.85 24.43 -28.59
CA VAL A 173 -23.69 23.71 -29.57
C VAL A 173 -25.14 24.07 -29.36
#